data_AF-A0A9J6GQP5-F1
#
_entry.id   AF-A0A9J6GQP5-F1
#
_cell.length_a   1.000
_cell.length_b   1.000
_cell.length_c   1.000
_cell.angle_alpha   90.00
_cell.angle_beta   90.00
_cell.angle_gamma   90.00
#
_symmetry.space_group_name_H-M   'P 1'
#
loop_
_entity.id
_entity.type
_entity.pdbx_description
1 polymer ?
#
loop_
_entity_poly.entity_id
_entity_poly.type
_entity_poly.pdbx_seq_one_letter_code
_entity_poly.pdbx_strand_id
1 'polypeptide(L)' 'MVNCAAFGCNNRSCNKKNDTGSFKGGFSHVSAIVTSESPEAERLSKKRRREWQSRLKRADLDDAATHYGACGMHFVSGE' A
#
# COMPACT_ATOMS: atom_id res chain seq x y z
N MET A 1 -12.91 2.15 5.13
CA MET A 1 -12.80 0.86 4.41
C MET A 1 -11.95 1.09 3.18
N VAL A 2 -10.83 0.39 3.06
CA VAL A 2 -9.86 0.55 1.96
C VAL A 2 -9.78 -0.77 1.21
N ASN A 3 -9.90 -0.73 -0.12
CA ASN A 3 -9.70 -1.91 -0.94
C ASN A 3 -8.20 -2.08 -1.24
N CYS A 4 -7.75 -3.33 -1.34
CA CYS A 4 -6.41 -3.61 -1.81
C CYS A 4 -6.23 -3.01 -3.22
N ALA A 5 -5.19 -2.20 -3.39
CA ALA A 5 -4.89 -1.57 -4.67
C ALA A 5 -4.20 -2.53 -5.66
N ALA A 6 -3.75 -3.71 -5.20
CA ALA A 6 -3.08 -4.67 -6.06
C ALA A 6 -4.06 -5.22 -7.13
N PHE A 7 -3.62 -5.21 -8.39
CA PHE A 7 -4.43 -5.70 -9.50
C PHE A 7 -4.92 -7.15 -9.26
N GLY A 8 -6.23 -7.36 -9.39
CA GLY A 8 -6.88 -8.66 -9.18
C GLY A 8 -7.11 -9.05 -7.72
N CYS A 9 -6.76 -8.20 -6.74
CA CYS A 9 -7.06 -8.44 -5.34
C CYS A 9 -8.38 -7.76 -4.93
N ASN A 10 -9.33 -8.54 -4.39
CA ASN A 10 -10.60 -8.02 -3.88
C ASN A 10 -10.64 -7.93 -2.34
N ASN A 11 -9.49 -8.09 -1.68
CA ASN A 11 -9.40 -7.98 -0.23
C ASN A 11 -9.70 -6.54 0.20
N ARG A 12 -10.41 -6.42 1.32
CA ARG A 12 -10.82 -5.14 1.90
C ARG A 12 -10.37 -5.04 3.33
N SER A 13 -10.00 -3.84 3.76
CA SER A 13 -9.62 -3.57 5.13
C SER A 13 -10.83 -3.74 6.07
N CYS A 14 -10.59 -4.31 7.24
CA CYS A 14 -11.59 -4.38 8.29
C CYS A 14 -11.94 -2.97 8.78
N ASN A 15 -13.24 -2.63 8.82
CA ASN A 15 -13.70 -1.36 9.40
C ASN A 15 -14.26 -1.54 10.83
N LYS A 16 -14.61 -2.78 11.20
CA LYS A 16 -15.18 -3.16 12.50
C LYS A 16 -14.62 -4.52 12.91
N LYS A 17 -14.53 -4.77 14.23
CA LYS A 17 -14.01 -6.05 14.79
C LYS A 17 -14.74 -7.31 14.27
N ASN A 18 -15.98 -7.19 13.82
CA ASN A 18 -16.83 -8.31 13.39
C ASN A 18 -17.16 -8.28 11.88
N ASP A 19 -16.33 -7.63 11.05
CA ASP A 19 -16.55 -7.59 9.61
C ASP A 19 -16.11 -8.91 8.96
N THR A 20 -17.04 -9.86 8.82
CA THR A 20 -16.83 -11.22 8.34
C THR A 20 -16.34 -11.32 6.89
N GLY A 21 -16.51 -10.26 6.08
CA GLY A 21 -16.06 -10.19 4.69
C GLY A 21 -14.71 -9.49 4.50
N SER A 22 -14.07 -9.03 5.57
CA SER A 22 -12.81 -8.28 5.52
C SER A 22 -11.58 -9.17 5.67
N PHE A 23 -10.47 -8.74 5.07
CA PHE A 23 -9.19 -9.41 5.25
C PHE A 23 -8.67 -9.14 6.67
N LYS A 24 -8.34 -10.21 7.39
CA LYS A 24 -7.94 -10.15 8.81
C LYS A 24 -6.46 -9.82 9.03
N GLY A 25 -5.64 -9.82 7.98
CA GLY A 25 -4.23 -9.42 8.08
C GLY A 25 -4.06 -7.90 7.95
N GLY A 26 -2.82 -7.43 8.14
CA GLY A 26 -2.49 -6.02 8.04
C GLY A 26 -2.72 -5.44 6.65
N PHE A 27 -2.88 -4.12 6.61
CA PHE A 27 -2.87 -3.33 5.38
C PHE A 27 -1.70 -2.36 5.46
N SER A 28 -0.83 -2.44 4.46
CA SER A 28 0.29 -1.53 4.32
C SER A 28 -0.06 -0.47 3.27
N HIS A 29 0.20 0.79 3.59
CA HIS A 29 -0.05 1.92 2.69
C HIS A 29 1.21 2.34 1.94
N VAL A 30 1.02 2.95 0.76
CA VAL A 30 2.11 3.57 0.02
C VAL A 30 2.74 4.66 0.88
N SER A 31 4.03 4.50 1.20
CA SER A 31 4.74 5.43 2.05
C SER A 31 4.84 6.82 1.41
N ALA A 32 4.68 7.86 2.22
CA ALA A 32 4.96 9.23 1.80
C ALA A 32 6.45 9.43 1.46
N ILE A 33 6.74 10.41 0.61
CA ILE A 33 8.12 10.80 0.34
C ILE A 33 8.58 11.65 1.53
N VAL A 34 9.66 11.22 2.18
CA VAL A 34 10.25 11.92 3.31
C VAL A 34 11.26 12.92 2.76
N THR A 35 10.96 14.21 2.82
CA THR A 35 11.83 15.29 2.31
C THR A 35 12.57 16.03 3.43
N SER A 36 12.20 15.82 4.69
CA SER A 36 12.66 16.63 5.83
C SER A 36 13.88 16.08 6.55
N GLU A 37 14.18 14.80 6.42
CA GLU A 37 15.19 14.12 7.27
C GLU A 37 16.60 14.15 6.65
N SER A 38 16.75 13.73 5.38
CA SER A 38 18.03 13.77 4.66
C SER A 38 17.83 13.56 3.15
N PRO A 39 18.79 13.97 2.30
CA PRO A 39 18.76 13.68 0.87
C PRO A 39 18.72 12.18 0.57
N GLU A 40 19.30 11.36 1.44
CA GLU A 40 19.29 9.91 1.32
C GLU A 40 17.90 9.33 1.64
N ALA A 41 17.25 9.81 2.70
CA ALA A 41 15.88 9.42 3.05
C ALA A 41 14.89 9.78 1.94
N GLU A 42 15.06 10.94 1.30
CA GLU A 42 14.27 11.36 0.15
C GLU A 42 14.48 10.41 -1.05
N ARG A 43 15.74 10.07 -1.35
CA ARG A 43 16.07 9.14 -2.43
C ARG A 43 15.47 7.75 -2.19
N LEU A 44 15.59 7.22 -0.97
CA LEU A 44 15.08 5.91 -0.59
C LEU A 44 13.54 5.86 -0.60
N SER A 45 12.88 6.89 -0.07
CA SER A 45 11.42 6.96 -0.06
C SER A 45 10.85 7.11 -1.48
N LYS A 46 11.48 7.90 -2.36
CA LYS A 46 11.14 7.94 -3.79
C LYS A 46 11.30 6.58 -4.47
N LYS A 47 12.40 5.87 -4.21
CA LYS A 47 12.64 4.53 -4.77
C LYS A 47 11.55 3.55 -4.32
N ARG A 48 11.29 3.47 -3.01
CA ARG A 48 10.25 2.60 -2.44
C ARG A 48 8.88 2.89 -3.07
N ARG A 49 8.52 4.16 -3.25
CA ARG A 49 7.26 4.56 -3.87
C ARG A 49 7.12 4.09 -5.32
N ARG A 50 8.18 4.24 -6.13
CA ARG A 50 8.19 3.73 -7.51
C ARG A 50 8.05 2.21 -7.56
N GLU A 51 8.70 1.51 -6.64
CA GLU A 51 8.57 0.04 -6.53
C GLU A 51 7.12 -0.35 -6.18
N TRP A 52 6.47 0.37 -5.28
CA TRP A 52 5.05 0.18 -4.97
C TRP A 52 4.16 0.32 -6.20
N GLN A 53 4.27 1.42 -6.93
CA GLN A 53 3.46 1.67 -8.14
C GLN A 53 3.66 0.56 -9.18
N SER A 54 4.92 0.19 -9.44
CA SER A 54 5.25 -0.89 -10.37
C SER A 54 4.63 -2.23 -9.94
N ARG A 55 4.63 -2.52 -8.64
CA ARG A 55 4.11 -3.79 -8.09
C ARG A 55 2.59 -3.85 -8.01
N LEU A 56 1.91 -2.72 -7.81
CA LEU A 56 0.44 -2.65 -7.82
C LEU A 56 -0.13 -2.93 -9.22
N LYS A 57 0.67 -2.76 -10.29
CA LYS A 57 0.31 -3.05 -11.69
C LYS A 57 -0.97 -2.34 -12.15
N ARG A 58 -1.18 -1.12 -11.68
CA ARG A 58 -2.34 -0.30 -12.06
C ARG A 58 -1.87 1.04 -12.62
N ALA A 59 -2.15 1.27 -13.89
CA ALA A 59 -1.82 2.52 -14.59
C ALA A 59 -2.81 3.65 -14.29
N ASP A 60 -3.96 3.33 -13.68
CA ASP A 60 -5.02 4.27 -13.35
C ASP A 60 -4.88 4.89 -11.95
N LEU A 61 -3.87 4.48 -11.18
CA LEU A 61 -3.61 5.05 -9.86
C LEU A 61 -2.83 6.36 -9.98
N ASP A 62 -3.20 7.34 -9.18
CA ASP A 62 -2.41 8.56 -9.03
C ASP A 62 -1.09 8.24 -8.32
N ASP A 63 0.02 8.53 -9.00
CA ASP A 63 1.36 8.34 -8.47
C ASP A 63 1.61 9.16 -7.19
N ALA A 64 0.92 10.29 -7.00
CA ALA A 64 1.05 11.18 -5.84
C ALA A 64 0.14 10.78 -4.66
N ALA A 65 -0.81 9.86 -4.86
CA ALA A 65 -1.68 9.39 -3.79
C ALA A 65 -0.99 8.42 -2.81
N THR A 66 -1.16 8.70 -1.50
CA THR A 66 -0.68 7.86 -0.40
C THR A 66 -1.78 7.02 0.25
N HIS A 67 -3.03 7.23 -0.16
CA HIS A 67 -4.19 6.53 0.40
C HIS A 67 -4.33 5.09 -0.12
N TYR A 68 -3.66 4.76 -1.23
CA TYR A 68 -3.60 3.39 -1.74
C TYR A 68 -2.81 2.49 -0.79
N GLY A 69 -3.27 1.24 -0.64
CA GLY A 69 -2.61 0.24 0.18
C GLY A 69 -2.80 -1.16 -0.37
N ALA A 70 -1.93 -2.08 0.05
CA ALA A 70 -2.03 -3.49 -0.28
C ALA A 70 -2.22 -4.32 1.00
N CYS A 71 -2.97 -5.41 0.88
CA CYS A 71 -3.13 -6.35 1.99
C CYS A 71 -1.85 -7.17 2.22
N GLY A 72 -1.65 -7.63 3.46
CA GLY A 72 -0.50 -8.43 3.91
C GLY A 72 -0.13 -9.61 3.01
N MET A 73 -1.09 -10.22 2.29
CA MET A 73 -0.83 -11.34 1.38
C MET A 73 0.16 -11.02 0.24
N HIS A 74 0.36 -9.75 -0.09
CA HIS A 74 1.30 -9.33 -1.13
C HIS A 74 2.73 -9.13 -0.60
N PHE A 75 2.94 -9.30 0.69
CA PHE A 75 4.24 -9.21 1.35
C PHE A 75 4.76 -10.60 1.70
N VAL A 76 6.08 -10.78 1.62
CA VAL A 76 6.74 -12.06 1.92
C VAL A 76 6.42 -12.54 3.33
N SER A 77 6.30 -11.62 4.29
CA SER A 77 6.00 -11.94 5.69
C SER A 77 4.50 -12.06 5.98
N GLY A 78 3.61 -11.71 5.05
CA GLY A 78 2.16 -11.80 5.26
C GLY A 78 1.53 -10.73 6.16
N GLU A 79 2.32 -9.77 6.66
CA GLU A 79 1.91 -8.77 7.67
C GLU A 79 1.57 -7.40 7.07
#